data_AF-A0A8A2VF12-F1
#
_entry.id   AF-A0A8A2VF12-F1
#
_cell.length_a   1.000
_cell.length_b   1.000
_cell.length_c   1.000
_cell.angle_alpha   90.00
_cell.angle_beta   90.00
_cell.angle_gamma   90.00
#
_symmetry.space_group_name_H-M   'P 1'
#
loop_
_entity.id
_entity.type
_entity.pdbx_description
1 polymer ?
#
loop_
_entity_poly.entity_id
_entity_poly.type
_entity_poly.pdbx_seq_one_letter_code
_entity_poly.pdbx_strand_id
1 'polypeptide(L)'
;MYIGVMTCLPYAADLDRTVLDTWTVDDSNDWWTGLVHDRDHDTGERRLRLERWVDNGNSCSNPHTWRVRPDFWEAERDAVATFERRGGRSPPARLPIDNRLTPLEYTCIRKDDTRWVAVVRVDRPYKSPCIRLYHWNPADAALRQKWTVGRHWAELKDLATRQLRPVA
;
A
#
# COMPACT_ATOMS: atom_id res chain seq x y z
N MET A 1 -12.83 19.86 29.43
CA MET A 1 -12.14 19.60 28.15
C MET A 1 -11.23 18.42 28.37
N TYR A 2 -11.67 17.21 28.01
CA TYR A 2 -10.87 16.00 28.15
C TYR A 2 -9.75 16.06 27.12
N ILE A 3 -8.52 16.23 27.59
CA ILE A 3 -7.32 15.94 26.79
C ILE A 3 -7.26 14.42 26.74
N GLY A 4 -7.97 13.83 25.79
CA GLY A 4 -7.80 12.43 25.45
C GLY A 4 -6.35 12.24 25.02
N VAL A 5 -5.59 11.50 25.82
CA VAL A 5 -4.25 11.06 25.44
C VAL A 5 -4.42 10.22 24.17
N MET A 6 -4.12 10.80 23.00
CA MET A 6 -4.04 10.06 21.74
C MET A 6 -2.84 9.12 21.84
N THR A 7 -3.06 7.89 22.34
CA THR A 7 -1.98 6.91 22.54
C THR A 7 -1.52 6.23 21.25
N CYS A 8 -2.12 6.55 20.09
CA CYS A 8 -1.76 5.93 18.82
C CYS A 8 -1.54 6.96 17.71
N LEU A 9 -0.58 7.87 17.90
CA LEU A 9 0.10 8.52 16.77
C LEU A 9 0.65 7.42 15.83
N PRO A 10 0.67 7.64 14.50
CA PRO A 10 0.72 6.59 13.48
C PRO A 10 1.94 5.68 13.65
N TYR A 11 1.81 4.53 14.33
CA TYR A 11 2.89 3.56 14.62
C TYR A 11 4.31 4.16 14.46
N ALA A 12 4.57 5.24 15.19
CA ALA A 12 5.50 6.30 14.75
C ALA A 12 6.98 5.97 14.94
N ALA A 13 7.23 4.79 15.52
CA ALA A 13 8.52 4.13 15.57
C ALA A 13 8.21 2.63 15.72
N ASP A 14 8.13 1.92 14.59
CA ASP A 14 8.54 0.52 14.65
C ASP A 14 10.06 0.51 14.85
N LEU A 15 10.63 -0.55 15.41
CA LEU A 15 12.08 -0.65 15.66
C LEU A 15 12.93 -0.39 14.39
N ASP A 16 12.32 -0.51 13.21
CA ASP A 16 12.98 -0.43 11.90
C ASP A 16 12.88 0.95 11.21
N ARG A 17 12.20 1.95 11.79
CA ARG A 17 12.02 3.27 11.13
C ARG A 17 11.67 4.42 12.08
N THR A 18 11.97 5.65 11.62
CA THR A 18 11.53 6.90 12.27
C THR A 18 10.50 7.61 11.40
N VAL A 19 9.27 7.83 11.90
CA VAL A 19 8.29 8.67 11.20
C VAL A 19 8.68 10.14 11.32
N LEU A 20 8.68 10.84 10.17
CA LEU A 20 9.03 12.25 10.06
C LEU A 20 7.79 13.14 9.96
N ASP A 21 6.81 12.73 9.16
CA ASP A 21 5.57 13.47 8.94
C ASP A 21 4.46 12.51 8.47
N THR A 22 3.20 12.88 8.71
CA THR A 22 2.04 12.11 8.28
C THR A 22 0.88 13.00 7.83
N TRP A 23 0.17 12.53 6.80
CA TRP A 23 -1.05 13.14 6.32
C TRP A 23 -2.20 12.15 6.40
N THR A 24 -3.14 12.40 7.31
CA THR A 24 -4.37 11.62 7.44
C THR A 24 -5.32 11.95 6.29
N VAL A 25 -5.83 10.92 5.62
CA VAL A 25 -6.91 11.02 4.60
C VAL A 25 -8.23 10.52 5.16
N ASP A 26 -8.21 9.48 6.00
CA ASP A 26 -9.40 8.95 6.67
C ASP A 26 -9.02 8.37 8.02
N ASP A 27 -9.89 8.58 9.00
CA ASP A 27 -9.76 8.07 10.35
C ASP A 27 -11.16 7.72 10.87
N SER A 28 -11.74 6.66 10.30
CA SER A 28 -13.12 6.27 10.55
C SER A 28 -13.30 4.75 10.55
N ASN A 29 -14.33 4.28 11.28
CA ASN A 29 -14.67 2.86 11.40
C ASN A 29 -13.50 1.99 11.89
N ASP A 30 -12.76 2.48 12.88
CA ASP A 30 -11.56 1.84 13.43
C ASP A 30 -10.45 1.66 12.39
N TRP A 31 -10.41 2.46 11.32
CA TRP A 31 -9.32 2.45 10.35
C TRP A 31 -8.73 3.84 10.20
N TRP A 32 -7.42 3.93 10.37
CA TRP A 32 -6.64 5.05 9.89
C TRP A 32 -6.11 4.74 8.48
N THR A 33 -6.13 5.74 7.60
CA THR A 33 -5.59 5.70 6.24
C THR A 33 -4.91 7.03 5.93
N GLY A 34 -3.67 6.97 5.42
CA GLY A 34 -2.93 8.17 5.12
C GLY A 34 -1.63 7.94 4.38
N LEU A 35 -0.86 9.01 4.32
CA LEU A 35 0.48 9.07 3.73
C LEU A 35 1.49 9.30 4.85
N VAL A 36 2.59 8.58 4.82
CA VAL A 36 3.65 8.63 5.84
C VAL A 36 4.97 8.95 5.16
N HIS A 37 5.66 9.98 5.66
CA HIS A 37 7.09 10.16 5.44
C HIS A 37 7.84 9.50 6.58
N ASP A 38 8.67 8.52 6.25
CA ASP A 38 9.54 7.83 7.20
C ASP A 38 11.01 7.90 6.77
N ARG A 39 11.90 7.71 7.74
CA ARG A 39 13.31 7.47 7.53
C ARG A 39 13.60 6.04 7.94
N ASP A 40 14.19 5.28 7.02
CA ASP A 40 14.68 3.94 7.32
C ASP A 40 15.77 4.00 8.38
N HIS A 41 15.67 3.14 9.40
CA HIS A 41 16.62 3.16 10.51
C HIS A 41 18.03 2.76 10.06
N ASP A 42 18.15 1.72 9.22
CA ASP A 42 19.43 1.14 8.85
C ASP A 42 20.19 1.97 7.79
N THR A 43 19.46 2.50 6.81
CA THR A 43 20.05 3.21 5.66
C THR A 43 19.95 4.72 5.76
N GLY A 44 19.11 5.26 6.65
CA GLY A 44 18.80 6.70 6.71
C GLY A 44 17.99 7.21 5.52
N GLU A 45 17.55 6.33 4.61
CA GLU A 45 16.80 6.68 3.42
C GLU A 45 15.45 7.30 3.78
N ARG A 46 15.16 8.50 3.27
CA ARG A 46 13.83 9.10 3.36
C ARG A 46 12.89 8.42 2.36
N ARG A 47 11.71 8.04 2.84
CA ARG A 47 10.74 7.22 2.12
C ARG A 47 9.35 7.80 2.30
N LEU A 48 8.51 7.54 1.30
CA LEU A 48 7.11 7.90 1.27
C LEU A 48 6.27 6.62 1.17
N ARG A 49 5.21 6.51 1.98
CA ARG A 49 4.37 5.32 2.04
C ARG A 49 2.89 5.65 2.15
N LEU A 50 2.09 4.93 1.38
CA LEU A 50 0.66 4.81 1.70
C LEU A 50 0.53 3.82 2.84
N GLU A 51 -0.24 4.16 3.87
CA GLU A 51 -0.46 3.28 5.01
C GLU A 51 -1.94 3.26 5.40
N ARG A 52 -2.40 2.07 5.78
CA ARG A 52 -3.71 1.84 6.32
C ARG A 52 -3.64 0.73 7.37
N TRP A 53 -4.15 1.00 8.56
CA TRP A 53 -4.14 0.08 9.70
C TRP A 53 -5.40 0.26 10.54
N VAL A 54 -5.69 -0.72 11.38
CA VAL A 54 -6.90 -0.75 12.21
C VAL A 54 -6.57 -0.23 13.60
N ASP A 55 -7.32 0.77 14.06
CA ASP A 55 -7.21 1.35 15.39
C ASP A 55 -8.07 0.58 16.41
N ASN A 56 -7.62 -0.63 16.77
CA ASN A 56 -8.33 -1.44 17.77
C ASN A 56 -7.42 -2.01 18.87
N GLY A 57 -6.24 -1.42 19.07
CA GLY A 57 -5.27 -1.80 20.11
C GLY A 57 -4.64 -3.20 19.98
N ASN A 58 -5.13 -4.06 19.09
CA ASN A 58 -4.73 -5.48 18.99
C ASN A 58 -4.37 -5.95 17.56
N SER A 59 -4.59 -5.14 16.53
CA SER A 59 -4.35 -5.53 15.13
C SER A 59 -3.19 -4.78 14.49
N CYS A 60 -2.05 -4.82 15.18
CA CYS A 60 -0.75 -4.43 14.65
C CYS A 60 -0.24 -5.39 13.54
N SER A 61 -0.94 -6.49 13.27
CA SER A 61 -0.42 -7.63 12.49
C SER A 61 -0.71 -7.59 10.98
N ASN A 62 -1.43 -6.59 10.47
CA ASN A 62 -1.80 -6.59 9.03
C ASN A 62 -1.90 -5.19 8.40
N PRO A 63 -0.89 -4.31 8.56
CA PRO A 63 -0.90 -3.02 7.91
C PRO A 63 -0.88 -3.18 6.39
N HIS A 64 -1.77 -2.46 5.72
CA HIS A 64 -1.69 -2.29 4.28
C HIS A 64 -0.70 -1.16 4.02
N THR A 65 0.46 -1.50 3.49
CA THR A 65 1.52 -0.51 3.21
C THR A 65 1.93 -0.57 1.75
N TRP A 66 2.22 0.59 1.17
CA TRP A 66 2.75 0.72 -0.17
C TRP A 66 3.87 1.74 -0.20
N ARG A 67 5.10 1.33 -0.50
CA ARG A 67 6.20 2.28 -0.65
C ARG A 67 6.09 2.98 -1.99
N VAL A 68 5.87 4.29 -1.93
CA VAL A 68 5.85 5.18 -3.08
C VAL A 68 7.31 5.50 -3.45
N ARG A 69 7.75 5.01 -4.61
CA ARG A 69 9.11 5.23 -5.11
C ARG A 69 9.07 6.15 -6.33
N PRO A 70 9.81 7.27 -6.35
CA PRO A 70 9.78 8.21 -7.47
C PRO A 70 9.95 7.52 -8.84
N ASP A 71 10.94 6.64 -8.95
CA ASP A 71 11.30 5.96 -10.21
C ASP A 71 10.24 4.96 -10.73
N PHE A 72 9.26 4.59 -9.90
CA PHE A 72 8.24 3.58 -10.25
C PHE A 72 6.81 4.10 -10.13
N TRP A 73 6.60 5.23 -9.46
CA TRP A 73 5.28 5.67 -9.05
C TRP A 73 4.35 5.97 -10.22
N GLU A 74 4.88 6.59 -11.27
CA GLU A 74 4.09 6.88 -12.47
C GLU A 74 3.58 5.60 -13.14
N ALA A 75 4.46 4.62 -13.35
CA ALA A 75 4.10 3.32 -13.94
C ALA A 75 3.09 2.54 -13.07
N GLU A 76 3.25 2.56 -11.74
CA GLU A 76 2.32 1.92 -10.80
C GLU A 76 0.91 2.56 -10.87
N ARG A 77 0.84 3.89 -10.91
CA ARG A 77 -0.42 4.64 -11.05
C ARG A 77 -1.12 4.37 -12.38
N ASP A 78 -0.37 4.45 -13.47
CA ASP A 78 -0.90 4.28 -14.82
C ASP A 78 -1.40 2.85 -15.04
N ALA A 79 -0.72 1.87 -14.45
CA ALA A 79 -1.18 0.50 -14.44
C ALA A 79 -2.51 0.35 -13.69
N VAL A 80 -2.68 0.97 -12.51
CA VAL A 80 -3.97 0.95 -11.80
C VAL A 80 -5.07 1.61 -12.62
N ALA A 81 -4.84 2.81 -13.15
CA ALA A 81 -5.82 3.52 -13.97
C ALA A 81 -6.19 2.76 -15.26
N THR A 82 -5.23 2.04 -15.86
CA THR A 82 -5.50 1.19 -17.03
C THR A 82 -6.30 -0.04 -16.63
N PHE A 83 -5.95 -0.67 -15.51
CA PHE A 83 -6.62 -1.86 -14.98
C PHE A 83 -8.07 -1.56 -14.57
N GLU A 84 -8.34 -0.40 -13.96
CA GLU A 84 -9.70 0.03 -13.62
C GLU A 84 -10.58 0.20 -14.86
N ARG A 85 -10.02 0.70 -15.98
CA ARG A 85 -10.76 0.96 -17.22
C ARG A 85 -10.93 -0.27 -18.11
N ARG A 86 -9.91 -1.12 -18.19
CA ARG A 86 -9.84 -2.19 -19.20
C ARG A 86 -9.84 -3.60 -18.60
N GLY A 87 -9.75 -3.72 -17.27
CA GLY A 87 -9.52 -4.99 -16.61
C GLY A 87 -8.08 -5.47 -16.75
N GLY A 88 -7.87 -6.74 -16.41
CA GLY A 88 -6.60 -7.44 -16.56
C GLY A 88 -6.72 -8.67 -17.45
N ARG A 89 -5.65 -9.46 -17.52
CA ARG A 89 -5.69 -10.79 -18.13
C ARG A 89 -5.97 -11.87 -17.08
N SER A 90 -6.25 -13.08 -17.53
CA SER A 90 -6.33 -14.25 -16.65
C SER A 90 -5.06 -14.36 -15.79
N PRO A 91 -5.20 -14.59 -14.47
CA PRO A 91 -4.06 -14.74 -13.57
C PRO A 91 -3.19 -15.94 -13.94
N PRO A 92 -1.87 -15.89 -13.65
CA PRO A 92 -1.04 -17.08 -13.76
C PRO A 92 -1.52 -18.17 -12.78
N ALA A 93 -1.36 -19.43 -13.15
CA ALA A 93 -1.80 -20.58 -12.36
C ALA A 93 -1.24 -20.59 -10.92
N ARG A 94 -0.07 -19.98 -10.70
CA ARG A 94 0.52 -19.77 -9.38
C ARG A 94 0.78 -18.29 -9.17
N LEU A 95 -0.15 -17.64 -8.46
CA LEU A 95 0.02 -16.28 -7.96
C LEU A 95 0.15 -16.34 -6.42
N PRO A 96 1.23 -15.80 -5.82
CA PRO A 96 1.50 -15.88 -4.39
C PRO A 96 0.62 -14.90 -3.58
N ILE A 97 -0.69 -15.14 -3.60
CA ILE A 97 -1.68 -14.42 -2.81
C ILE A 97 -2.25 -15.33 -1.71
N ASP A 98 -2.81 -14.72 -0.67
CA ASP A 98 -3.50 -15.42 0.41
C ASP A 98 -4.52 -16.43 -0.16
N ASN A 99 -4.46 -17.68 0.32
CA ASN A 99 -5.29 -18.78 -0.18
C ASN A 99 -6.79 -18.58 0.05
N ARG A 100 -7.17 -17.62 0.89
CA ARG A 100 -8.57 -17.20 1.09
C ARG A 100 -9.07 -16.30 -0.03
N LEU A 101 -8.20 -15.86 -0.95
CA LEU A 101 -8.52 -14.95 -2.03
C LEU A 101 -8.44 -15.66 -3.38
N THR A 102 -9.43 -15.41 -4.23
CA THR A 102 -9.42 -15.95 -5.60
C THR A 102 -8.99 -14.84 -6.55
N PRO A 103 -7.86 -14.97 -7.29
CA PRO A 103 -7.48 -13.97 -8.27
C PRO A 103 -8.39 -14.10 -9.49
N LEU A 104 -8.98 -12.99 -9.92
CA LEU A 104 -9.88 -12.93 -11.09
C LEU A 104 -9.16 -12.38 -12.31
N GLU A 105 -8.37 -11.32 -12.12
CA GLU A 105 -7.64 -10.63 -13.18
C GLU A 105 -6.27 -10.19 -12.67
N TYR A 106 -5.31 -10.07 -13.57
CA TYR A 106 -3.92 -9.80 -13.27
C TYR A 106 -3.27 -8.92 -14.34
N THR A 107 -2.48 -7.93 -13.91
CA THR A 107 -1.57 -7.18 -14.77
C THR A 107 -0.22 -7.06 -14.10
N CYS A 108 0.82 -7.57 -14.75
CA CYS A 108 2.21 -7.39 -14.32
C CYS A 108 2.63 -5.95 -14.61
N ILE A 109 3.01 -5.20 -13.57
CA ILE A 109 3.62 -3.88 -13.73
C ILE A 109 5.12 -4.06 -13.98
N ARG A 110 5.76 -4.91 -13.17
CA ARG A 110 7.19 -5.20 -13.26
C ARG A 110 7.49 -6.58 -12.70
N LYS A 111 8.45 -7.27 -13.31
CA LYS A 111 9.06 -8.47 -12.75
C LYS A 111 10.51 -8.54 -13.23
N ASP A 112 11.44 -8.27 -12.33
CA ASP A 112 12.89 -8.42 -12.51
C ASP A 112 13.51 -9.01 -11.23
N ASP A 113 14.84 -9.03 -11.16
CA ASP A 113 15.60 -9.60 -10.04
C ASP A 113 15.42 -8.83 -8.72
N THR A 114 14.84 -7.63 -8.76
CA THR A 114 14.70 -6.73 -7.59
C THR A 114 13.25 -6.50 -7.16
N ARG A 115 12.29 -6.56 -8.09
CA ARG A 115 10.89 -6.19 -7.85
C ARG A 115 9.96 -7.06 -8.68
N TRP A 116 9.00 -7.68 -8.01
CA TRP A 116 7.81 -8.25 -8.66
C TRP A 116 6.58 -7.48 -8.20
N VAL A 117 6.04 -6.63 -9.07
CA VAL A 117 4.92 -5.73 -8.81
C VAL A 117 3.77 -6.00 -9.78
N ALA A 118 2.56 -6.13 -9.24
CA ALA A 118 1.36 -6.37 -10.06
C ALA A 118 0.11 -5.68 -9.49
N VAL A 119 -0.84 -5.41 -10.39
CA VAL A 119 -2.23 -5.11 -10.06
C VAL A 119 -3.04 -6.40 -10.20
N VAL A 120 -3.88 -6.70 -9.21
CA VAL A 120 -4.67 -7.93 -9.18
C VAL A 120 -6.10 -7.59 -8.76
N ARG A 121 -7.10 -8.05 -9.52
CA ARG A 121 -8.48 -8.12 -9.02
C ARG A 121 -8.63 -9.41 -8.25
N VAL A 122 -8.99 -9.31 -6.99
CA VAL A 122 -9.22 -10.47 -6.12
C VAL A 122 -10.67 -10.51 -5.68
N ASP A 123 -11.27 -11.68 -5.78
CA ASP A 123 -12.50 -12.01 -5.09
C ASP A 123 -12.22 -12.30 -3.61
N ARG A 124 -13.17 -11.95 -2.76
CA ARG A 124 -13.04 -12.05 -1.31
C ARG A 124 -14.26 -12.76 -0.73
N PRO A 125 -14.07 -13.76 0.14
CA PRO A 125 -15.19 -14.36 0.86
C PRO A 125 -15.99 -13.28 1.60
N TYR A 126 -17.31 -13.28 1.40
CA TYR A 126 -18.27 -12.40 2.08
C TYR A 126 -18.07 -10.89 1.85
N LYS A 127 -17.30 -10.48 0.83
CA LYS A 127 -17.06 -9.08 0.48
C LYS A 127 -17.02 -8.91 -1.03
N SER A 128 -17.32 -7.70 -1.52
CA SER A 128 -17.18 -7.41 -2.95
C SER A 128 -15.72 -7.59 -3.41
N PRO A 129 -15.50 -8.01 -4.67
CA PRO A 129 -14.17 -8.04 -5.26
C PRO A 129 -13.45 -6.69 -5.12
N CYS A 130 -12.13 -6.72 -5.03
CA CYS A 130 -11.33 -5.50 -4.93
C CYS A 130 -10.08 -5.57 -5.80
N ILE A 131 -9.56 -4.39 -6.15
CA ILE A 131 -8.28 -4.26 -6.84
C ILE A 131 -7.19 -4.07 -5.79
N ARG A 132 -6.06 -4.75 -5.96
CA ARG A 132 -4.91 -4.66 -5.08
C ARG A 132 -3.62 -4.50 -5.86
N LEU A 133 -2.73 -3.67 -5.32
CA LEU A 133 -1.32 -3.72 -5.65
C LEU A 133 -0.64 -4.75 -4.76
N TYR A 134 0.25 -5.52 -5.37
CA TYR A 134 1.08 -6.49 -4.71
C TYR A 134 2.53 -6.26 -5.11
N HIS A 135 3.42 -6.35 -4.14
CA HIS A 135 4.85 -6.39 -4.33
C HIS A 135 5.40 -7.61 -3.61
N TRP A 136 6.02 -8.51 -4.37
CA TRP A 136 6.69 -9.70 -3.88
C TRP A 136 8.20 -9.60 -4.08
N ASN A 137 8.92 -10.34 -3.25
CA ASN A 137 10.31 -10.65 -3.48
C ASN A 137 10.42 -11.58 -4.72
N PRO A 138 11.20 -11.22 -5.75
CA PRO A 138 11.35 -12.05 -6.94
C PRO A 138 11.95 -13.43 -6.68
N ALA A 139 12.81 -13.57 -5.67
CA ALA A 139 13.58 -14.79 -5.42
C ALA A 139 12.74 -15.92 -4.82
N ASP A 140 11.86 -15.60 -3.86
CA ASP A 140 11.11 -16.57 -3.05
C ASP A 140 9.59 -16.36 -3.11
N ALA A 141 9.12 -15.37 -3.89
CA ALA A 141 7.73 -14.97 -3.98
C ALA A 141 7.10 -14.51 -2.65
N ALA A 142 7.91 -14.20 -1.63
CA ALA A 142 7.42 -13.71 -0.35
C ALA A 142 6.76 -12.34 -0.52
N LEU A 143 5.57 -12.17 0.07
CA LEU A 143 4.85 -10.91 0.04
C LEU A 143 5.61 -9.84 0.84
N ARG A 144 5.97 -8.74 0.18
CA ARG A 144 6.63 -7.58 0.80
C ARG A 144 5.65 -6.48 1.14
N GLN A 145 4.77 -6.14 0.20
CA GLN A 145 3.81 -5.04 0.36
C GLN A 145 2.51 -5.35 -0.36
N LYS A 146 1.41 -4.82 0.18
CA LYS A 146 0.10 -4.89 -0.47
C LYS A 146 -0.69 -3.62 -0.19
N TRP A 147 -1.43 -3.18 -1.19
CA TRP A 147 -2.32 -2.04 -1.08
C TRP A 147 -3.68 -2.35 -1.69
N THR A 148 -4.76 -1.91 -1.06
CA THR A 148 -6.10 -2.03 -1.67
C THR A 148 -6.45 -0.73 -2.36
N VAL A 149 -6.66 -0.77 -3.67
CA VAL A 149 -7.19 0.35 -4.45
C VAL A 149 -8.67 0.48 -4.10
N GLY A 150 -8.99 1.45 -3.25
CA GLY A 150 -10.33 1.68 -2.71
C GLY A 150 -10.75 3.14 -2.84
N ARG A 151 -11.79 3.54 -2.09
CA ARG A 151 -12.40 4.87 -2.16
C ARG A 151 -11.40 6.05 -2.03
N HIS A 152 -10.34 5.87 -1.25
CA HIS A 152 -9.33 6.89 -0.97
C HIS A 152 -8.14 6.88 -1.94
N TRP A 153 -8.15 6.00 -2.94
CA TRP A 153 -7.03 5.86 -3.87
C TRP A 153 -6.75 7.16 -4.62
N ALA A 154 -7.77 7.84 -5.13
CA ALA A 154 -7.60 9.07 -5.91
C ALA A 154 -6.90 10.16 -5.09
N GLU A 155 -7.38 10.40 -3.87
CA GLU A 155 -6.82 11.42 -2.98
C GLU A 155 -5.39 11.09 -2.53
N LEU A 156 -5.15 9.86 -2.06
CA LEU A 156 -3.81 9.41 -1.67
C LEU A 156 -2.82 9.45 -2.82
N LYS A 157 -3.28 9.06 -4.02
CA LYS A 157 -2.46 9.06 -5.22
C LYS A 157 -1.98 10.47 -5.54
N ASP A 158 -2.88 11.44 -5.52
CA ASP A 158 -2.56 12.83 -5.86
C ASP A 158 -1.72 13.49 -4.75
N LEU A 159 -2.01 13.18 -3.48
CA LEU A 159 -1.20 13.62 -2.36
C LEU A 159 0.23 13.08 -2.45
N ALA A 160 0.40 11.78 -2.70
CA ALA A 160 1.72 11.17 -2.86
C ALA A 160 2.49 11.78 -4.03
N THR A 161 1.83 12.01 -5.17
CA THR A 161 2.46 12.68 -6.32
C THR A 161 2.92 14.10 -5.98
N ARG A 162 2.18 14.85 -5.16
CA ARG A 162 2.61 16.18 -4.71
C ARG A 162 3.82 16.10 -3.80
N GLN A 163 3.84 15.17 -2.85
CA GLN A 163 4.94 15.01 -1.88
C GLN A 163 6.23 14.44 -2.50
N LEU A 164 6.14 13.76 -3.64
CA LEU A 164 7.31 13.30 -4.40
C LEU A 164 8.06 14.40 -5.15
N ARG A 165 7.42 15.55 -5.42
CA ARG A 165 8.09 16.64 -6.12
C ARG A 165 9.15 17.25 -5.18
N PRO A 166 10.38 17.48 -5.66
CA PRO A 166 11.34 18.25 -4.88
C PRO A 166 10.69 19.58 -4.49
N VAL A 167 10.79 19.95 -3.21
CA VAL A 167 10.53 21.33 -2.80
C VAL A 167 11.58 22.16 -3.53
N ALA A 168 11.13 22.94 -4.52
CA ALA A 168 11.98 23.85 -5.29
C ALA A 168 12.55 24.96 -4.42
#